data_AF-A0A1E7FZH5-F1
#
_entry.id   AF-A0A1E7FZH5-F1
#
_cell.length_a   1.000
_cell.length_b   1.000
_cell.length_c   1.000
_cell.angle_alpha   90.00
_cell.angle_beta   90.00
_cell.angle_gamma   90.00
#
_symmetry.space_group_name_H-M   'P 1'
#
loop_
_entity.id
_entity.type
_entity.pdbx_description
1 polymer ?
#
loop_
_entity_poly.entity_id
_entity_poly.type
_entity_poly.pdbx_seq_one_letter_code
_entity_poly.pdbx_strand_id
1 'polypeptide(L)'
;MMMITNFLAFVTISALSTNGFSMAPSAATRRTAVVNSQLMMAEDSSESSITSTSSRRDIFKNAIIATATAGAVFAISPNMAEAKKPTVARPISFQGVFYDPKHPDGYRTIIAASKKGGAAIMNLSDGVPKGSEEIEKTYKNQAVKVSADGKQLTFDFSFKGGPKNAIGTLAEDGRSITFEDGNVWIKNKNQYDGVYSDPQHPAGYRVLRKKKGSIMEVELNNVGVGSPKDSIFIKGKHQSLFSIPTVAISFQFPVKNALPDTFGSTEEIIASLYLIDGNSLAPYGTITFPDGNRWTQL
;
A
#
# COMPACT_ATOMS: atom_id res chain seq x y z
N MET A 1 -1.88 58.60 21.82
CA MET A 1 -3.16 58.30 22.49
C MET A 1 -3.62 56.93 21.99
N MET A 2 -4.07 56.11 22.94
CA MET A 2 -4.63 54.74 22.84
C MET A 2 -5.57 54.50 21.64
N MET A 3 -5.80 53.28 21.14
CA MET A 3 -6.04 52.04 21.90
C MET A 3 -5.37 50.77 21.36
N ILE A 4 -5.08 49.85 22.28
CA ILE A 4 -4.81 48.43 22.03
C ILE A 4 -6.08 47.66 22.38
N THR A 5 -6.61 46.87 21.44
CA THR A 5 -7.85 46.11 21.66
C THR A 5 -7.53 44.63 21.85
N ASN A 6 -7.55 44.16 23.10
CA ASN A 6 -7.42 42.73 23.41
C ASN A 6 -8.70 41.98 23.02
N PHE A 7 -8.56 40.87 22.29
CA PHE A 7 -9.69 39.97 21.98
C PHE A 7 -9.58 38.71 22.84
N LEU A 8 -10.52 38.54 23.78
CA LEU A 8 -10.57 37.42 24.71
C LEU A 8 -11.52 36.35 24.15
N ALA A 9 -10.98 35.21 23.70
CA ALA A 9 -11.78 34.11 23.18
C ALA A 9 -12.26 33.18 24.31
N PHE A 10 -13.57 33.09 24.51
CA PHE A 10 -14.18 32.13 25.42
C PHE A 10 -14.08 30.69 24.85
N VAL A 11 -13.60 29.75 25.66
CA VAL A 11 -13.67 28.31 25.37
C VAL A 11 -14.89 27.74 26.09
N THR A 12 -15.92 27.34 25.34
CA THR A 12 -17.07 26.59 25.86
C THR A 12 -16.82 25.09 25.74
N ILE A 13 -16.72 24.41 26.88
CA ILE A 13 -16.64 22.94 26.96
C ILE A 13 -18.04 22.39 27.17
N SER A 14 -18.62 21.79 26.13
CA SER A 14 -19.90 21.07 26.21
C SER A 14 -19.64 19.58 26.43
N ALA A 15 -19.71 19.12 27.68
CA ALA A 15 -19.79 17.70 27.98
C ALA A 15 -21.23 17.21 27.72
N LEU A 16 -21.40 16.16 26.90
CA LEU A 16 -22.65 15.40 26.82
C LEU A 16 -22.45 13.96 27.31
N SER A 17 -23.49 13.45 27.93
CA SER A 17 -23.49 12.31 28.83
C SER A 17 -23.66 10.95 28.15
N THR A 18 -23.22 9.92 28.88
CA THR A 18 -23.40 8.50 28.57
C THR A 18 -24.85 8.04 28.75
N ASN A 19 -25.32 7.21 27.81
CA ASN A 19 -26.33 6.14 27.96
C ASN A 19 -26.08 5.17 26.78
N GLY A 20 -26.27 3.84 26.83
CA GLY A 20 -26.75 2.99 27.92
C GLY A 20 -27.75 1.95 27.37
N PHE A 21 -27.33 0.68 27.23
CA PHE A 21 -28.14 -0.48 26.78
C PHE A 21 -28.67 -0.41 25.31
N SER A 22 -29.00 -1.50 24.61
CA SER A 22 -29.12 -2.92 25.00
C SER A 22 -28.65 -3.85 23.87
N MET A 23 -28.13 -5.04 24.19
CA MET A 23 -27.96 -6.14 23.23
C MET A 23 -29.25 -6.97 23.13
N ALA A 24 -29.61 -7.40 21.92
CA ALA A 24 -30.62 -8.43 21.69
C ALA A 24 -30.09 -9.48 20.71
N PRO A 25 -30.02 -10.77 21.07
CA PRO A 25 -29.60 -11.83 20.15
C PRO A 25 -30.76 -12.22 19.23
N SER A 26 -30.59 -12.05 17.92
CA SER A 26 -31.55 -12.56 16.93
C SER A 26 -31.38 -14.06 16.75
N ALA A 27 -32.49 -14.80 16.74
CA ALA A 27 -32.51 -16.25 16.76
C ALA A 27 -32.07 -16.88 15.42
N ALA A 28 -31.28 -17.95 15.51
CA ALA A 28 -30.88 -18.74 14.34
C ALA A 28 -31.93 -19.82 14.00
N THR A 29 -32.67 -19.62 12.91
CA THR A 29 -33.61 -20.63 12.38
C THR A 29 -32.87 -21.80 11.77
N ARG A 30 -32.71 -22.90 12.52
CA ARG A 30 -32.32 -24.21 11.96
C ARG A 30 -33.50 -24.79 11.18
N ARG A 31 -33.34 -24.98 9.87
CA ARG A 31 -34.20 -25.88 9.09
C ARG A 31 -33.55 -27.26 9.04
N THR A 32 -34.16 -28.23 9.70
CA THR A 32 -33.89 -29.66 9.53
C THR A 32 -34.45 -30.11 8.18
N ALA A 33 -33.60 -30.64 7.30
CA ALA A 33 -34.02 -31.40 6.13
C ALA A 33 -33.83 -32.89 6.43
N VAL A 34 -34.93 -33.63 6.53
CA VAL A 34 -34.94 -35.09 6.62
C VAL A 34 -34.80 -35.65 5.21
N VAL A 35 -33.85 -36.55 5.00
CA VAL A 35 -33.84 -37.45 3.84
C VAL A 35 -33.61 -38.87 4.35
N ASN A 36 -34.65 -39.69 4.24
CA ASN A 36 -34.53 -41.13 4.40
C ASN A 36 -33.98 -41.73 3.10
N SER A 37 -33.02 -42.64 3.21
CA SER A 37 -32.84 -43.71 2.24
C SER A 37 -32.52 -45.03 2.96
N GLN A 38 -33.26 -46.08 2.61
CA GLN A 38 -33.06 -47.46 3.07
C GLN A 38 -31.71 -47.96 2.51
N LEU A 39 -30.85 -48.64 3.26
CA LEU A 39 -31.01 -49.98 3.83
C LEU A 39 -31.25 -51.08 2.77
N MET A 40 -30.15 -51.62 2.24
CA MET A 40 -30.03 -53.02 1.85
C MET A 40 -28.65 -53.57 2.25
N MET A 41 -28.65 -54.81 2.75
CA MET A 41 -27.48 -55.67 3.01
C MET A 41 -27.03 -56.31 1.67
N ALA A 42 -25.95 -57.07 1.52
CA ALA A 42 -25.04 -57.71 2.48
C ALA A 42 -23.62 -57.91 1.87
N GLU A 43 -22.68 -58.43 2.68
CA GLU A 43 -21.63 -59.44 2.37
C GLU A 43 -21.00 -59.45 0.95
N ASP A 44 -19.68 -59.43 0.73
CA ASP A 44 -18.51 -59.68 1.59
C ASP A 44 -17.29 -58.90 0.96
N SER A 45 -15.99 -59.00 1.30
CA SER A 45 -15.23 -59.98 2.09
C SER A 45 -13.92 -59.43 2.71
N SER A 46 -13.11 -60.36 3.21
CA SER A 46 -11.72 -60.26 3.67
C SER A 46 -10.79 -59.29 2.90
N GLU A 47 -10.11 -58.40 3.62
CA GLU A 47 -8.67 -58.57 3.95
C GLU A 47 -8.15 -57.53 4.94
N SER A 48 -7.02 -57.85 5.58
CA SER A 48 -6.39 -57.07 6.64
C SER A 48 -5.48 -55.94 6.13
N SER A 49 -5.50 -54.76 6.77
CA SER A 49 -4.28 -54.20 7.41
C SER A 49 -4.45 -52.82 8.07
N ILE A 50 -4.06 -52.79 9.35
CA ILE A 50 -3.28 -51.76 10.06
C ILE A 50 -3.56 -50.28 9.72
N THR A 51 -4.22 -49.60 10.65
CA THR A 51 -4.21 -48.14 10.81
C THR A 51 -2.80 -47.58 11.09
N SER A 52 -2.35 -46.60 10.31
CA SER A 52 -1.42 -45.57 10.79
C SER A 52 -1.66 -44.21 10.13
N THR A 53 -2.28 -43.30 10.88
CA THR A 53 -2.38 -41.88 10.53
C THR A 53 -1.02 -41.21 10.76
N SER A 54 -0.23 -41.07 9.71
CA SER A 54 1.08 -40.39 9.77
C SER A 54 0.95 -38.94 10.22
N SER A 55 1.26 -38.71 11.49
CA SER A 55 1.31 -37.39 12.12
C SER A 55 2.45 -36.56 11.55
N ARG A 56 2.22 -35.25 11.32
CA ARG A 56 3.27 -34.31 10.89
C ARG A 56 4.40 -34.08 11.92
N ARG A 57 4.47 -34.86 13.01
CA ARG A 57 5.51 -34.77 14.05
C ARG A 57 6.65 -35.78 13.91
N ASP A 58 6.53 -36.80 13.06
CA ASP A 58 7.52 -37.89 13.01
C ASP A 58 8.72 -37.64 12.07
N ILE A 59 8.74 -36.51 11.36
CA ILE A 59 9.83 -36.14 10.43
C ILE A 59 11.10 -35.64 11.17
N PHE A 60 11.03 -35.29 12.46
CA PHE A 60 12.13 -34.67 13.21
C PHE A 60 12.92 -35.60 14.15
N LYS A 61 12.88 -36.93 13.96
CA LYS A 61 13.53 -37.90 14.89
C LYS A 61 14.72 -38.69 14.34
N ASN A 62 15.06 -38.58 13.06
CA ASN A 62 16.20 -39.30 12.47
C ASN A 62 17.39 -38.39 12.16
N ALA A 63 18.01 -37.89 13.22
CA ALA A 63 19.39 -37.39 13.23
C ALA A 63 19.99 -37.70 14.62
N ILE A 64 21.32 -37.95 14.70
CA ILE A 64 22.01 -38.63 15.82
C ILE A 64 21.68 -40.14 15.77
N ILE A 65 22.59 -41.09 15.53
CA ILE A 65 23.85 -41.50 16.20
C ILE A 65 24.75 -42.15 15.11
N ALA A 66 26.08 -42.30 15.16
CA ALA A 66 27.23 -41.57 15.71
C ALA A 66 28.48 -42.34 15.26
N THR A 67 29.62 -41.68 15.05
CA THR A 67 30.92 -42.37 14.92
C THR A 67 31.89 -41.74 15.92
N ALA A 68 32.35 -42.55 16.87
CA ALA A 68 33.30 -42.10 17.89
C ALA A 68 34.74 -42.25 17.38
N THR A 69 35.50 -41.17 17.40
CA THR A 69 36.96 -41.19 17.34
C THR A 69 37.50 -40.19 18.35
N ALA A 70 38.44 -40.63 19.20
CA ALA A 70 38.98 -39.84 20.29
C ALA A 70 39.96 -38.78 19.79
N GLY A 71 39.93 -37.58 20.40
CA GLY A 71 40.97 -36.56 20.20
C GLY A 71 40.48 -35.13 20.44
N ALA A 72 41.18 -34.42 21.32
CA ALA A 72 41.11 -32.96 21.56
C ALA A 72 39.72 -32.36 21.90
N VAL A 73 39.51 -32.07 23.19
CA VAL A 73 38.44 -31.15 23.63
C VAL A 73 38.85 -29.71 23.31
N PHE A 74 38.61 -29.29 22.07
CA PHE A 74 38.49 -27.86 21.77
C PHE A 74 37.10 -27.42 22.24
N ALA A 75 37.05 -26.49 23.18
CA ALA A 75 35.83 -25.80 23.59
C ALA A 75 35.38 -24.83 22.49
N ILE A 76 34.85 -25.38 21.40
CA ILE A 76 34.18 -24.59 20.37
C ILE A 76 32.82 -24.16 20.94
N SER A 77 32.80 -23.04 21.65
CA SER A 77 31.54 -22.38 22.00
C SER A 77 30.73 -22.22 20.72
N PRO A 78 29.50 -22.76 20.62
CA PRO A 78 28.63 -22.46 19.51
C PRO A 78 28.20 -21.01 19.65
N ASN A 79 29.01 -20.09 19.10
CA ASN A 79 28.52 -18.78 18.73
C ASN A 79 27.33 -19.06 17.81
N MET A 80 26.12 -18.87 18.35
CA MET A 80 24.92 -18.75 17.54
C MET A 80 25.17 -17.58 16.62
N ALA A 81 25.62 -17.87 15.40
CA ALA A 81 25.78 -16.89 14.36
C ALA A 81 24.38 -16.30 14.12
N GLU A 82 24.14 -15.14 14.70
CA GLU A 82 22.87 -14.44 14.60
C GLU A 82 22.71 -14.08 13.13
N ALA A 83 21.97 -14.94 12.41
CA ALA A 83 21.81 -14.85 10.98
C ALA A 83 21.05 -13.55 10.69
N LYS A 84 21.81 -12.49 10.43
CA LYS A 84 21.33 -11.14 10.16
C LYS A 84 20.30 -11.24 9.05
N LYS A 85 19.02 -11.18 9.45
CA LYS A 85 17.89 -11.33 8.52
C LYS A 85 18.11 -10.35 7.38
N PRO A 86 18.00 -10.78 6.10
CA PRO A 86 18.26 -9.89 4.98
C PRO A 86 17.23 -8.76 5.00
N THR A 87 17.65 -7.59 5.49
CA THR A 87 16.88 -6.36 5.40
C THR A 87 16.78 -6.00 3.93
N VAL A 88 15.60 -6.23 3.32
CA VAL A 88 15.35 -5.82 1.94
C VAL A 88 15.35 -4.29 1.90
N ALA A 89 16.45 -3.71 1.42
CA ALA A 89 16.56 -2.28 1.20
C ALA A 89 15.51 -1.83 0.18
N ARG A 90 14.92 -0.65 0.38
CA ARG A 90 13.98 -0.08 -0.59
C ARG A 90 14.70 0.24 -1.89
N PRO A 91 14.09 0.03 -3.06
CA PRO A 91 14.63 0.55 -4.31
C PRO A 91 14.62 2.09 -4.26
N ILE A 92 15.79 2.70 -4.43
CA ILE A 92 15.93 4.15 -4.60
C ILE A 92 15.39 4.50 -5.99
N SER A 93 14.34 5.32 -6.04
CA SER A 93 13.69 5.70 -7.30
C SER A 93 12.93 7.01 -7.13
N PHE A 94 12.97 7.82 -8.19
CA PHE A 94 12.27 9.11 -8.27
C PHE A 94 10.75 8.97 -8.43
N GLN A 95 10.24 7.79 -8.78
CA GLN A 95 8.82 7.58 -9.06
C GLN A 95 8.03 7.63 -7.76
N GLY A 96 6.96 8.42 -7.68
CA GLY A 96 6.20 8.51 -6.44
C GLY A 96 5.24 9.68 -6.39
N VAL A 97 4.59 9.82 -5.23
CA VAL A 97 3.74 10.96 -4.90
C VAL A 97 4.51 11.80 -3.88
N PHE A 98 4.72 13.06 -4.19
CA PHE A 98 5.46 14.02 -3.40
C PHE A 98 4.55 15.15 -2.91
N TYR A 99 4.78 15.55 -1.67
CA TYR A 99 4.24 16.75 -1.05
C TYR A 99 5.14 17.94 -1.38
N ASP A 100 4.55 19.04 -1.85
CA ASP A 100 5.23 20.30 -2.12
C ASP A 100 4.90 21.31 -1.00
N PRO A 101 5.86 21.73 -0.16
CA PRO A 101 5.61 22.70 0.92
C PRO A 101 4.98 24.02 0.48
N LYS A 102 5.24 24.47 -0.76
CA LYS A 102 4.64 25.69 -1.32
C LYS A 102 3.19 25.51 -1.76
N HIS A 103 2.72 24.26 -1.84
CA HIS A 103 1.37 23.87 -2.28
C HIS A 103 0.81 22.79 -1.35
N PRO A 104 0.46 23.14 -0.09
CA PRO A 104 0.22 22.18 0.98
C PRO A 104 -1.04 21.32 0.80
N ASP A 105 -2.04 21.83 0.08
CA ASP A 105 -3.27 21.11 -0.31
C ASP A 105 -3.10 20.38 -1.67
N GLY A 106 -1.93 20.51 -2.31
CA GLY A 106 -1.60 19.97 -3.62
C GLY A 106 -0.82 18.66 -3.60
N TYR A 107 -0.40 18.22 -4.78
CA TYR A 107 0.37 17.00 -4.99
C TYR A 107 1.26 17.08 -6.23
N ARG A 108 2.31 16.24 -6.26
CA ARG A 108 3.15 15.97 -7.43
C ARG A 108 3.29 14.45 -7.58
N THR A 109 2.73 13.85 -8.62
CA THR A 109 2.91 12.43 -8.94
C THR A 109 3.88 12.30 -10.10
N ILE A 110 5.04 11.67 -9.87
CA ILE A 110 6.07 11.43 -10.90
C ILE A 110 6.09 9.93 -11.24
N ILE A 111 6.03 9.59 -12.53
CA ILE A 111 5.97 8.21 -13.03
C ILE A 111 6.95 8.06 -14.19
N ALA A 112 7.75 6.98 -14.23
CA ALA A 112 8.69 6.76 -15.33
C ALA A 112 7.95 6.51 -16.65
N ALA A 113 8.33 7.22 -17.71
CA ALA A 113 7.71 7.10 -19.02
C ALA A 113 8.24 5.88 -19.81
N SER A 114 9.40 5.33 -19.40
CA SER A 114 9.94 4.10 -19.97
C SER A 114 10.70 3.28 -18.92
N LYS A 115 10.76 1.95 -19.12
CA LYS A 115 11.60 1.05 -18.30
C LYS A 115 13.11 1.26 -18.50
N LYS A 116 13.53 2.01 -19.53
CA LYS A 116 14.93 2.30 -19.84
C LYS A 116 15.45 3.60 -19.21
N GLY A 117 14.65 4.25 -18.35
CA GLY A 117 15.00 5.52 -17.72
C GLY A 117 14.88 6.72 -18.68
N GLY A 118 15.60 7.80 -18.35
CA GLY A 118 15.75 9.01 -19.18
C GLY A 118 14.54 9.96 -19.24
N ALA A 119 13.32 9.46 -19.06
CA ALA A 119 12.10 10.25 -19.13
C ALA A 119 11.05 9.80 -18.09
N ALA A 120 10.31 10.78 -17.59
CA ALA A 120 9.17 10.63 -16.70
C ALA A 120 8.04 11.59 -17.10
N ILE A 121 6.85 11.33 -16.59
CA ILE A 121 5.75 12.31 -16.57
C ILE A 121 5.47 12.77 -15.14
N MET A 122 4.91 13.96 -15.03
CA MET A 122 4.35 14.51 -13.81
C MET A 122 2.86 14.83 -13.99
N ASN A 123 2.05 14.32 -13.07
CA ASN A 123 0.67 14.75 -12.84
C ASN A 123 0.65 15.56 -11.55
N LEU A 124 0.11 16.78 -11.55
CA LEU A 124 0.13 17.66 -10.38
C LEU A 124 -1.17 18.46 -10.21
N SER A 125 -1.43 18.85 -8.97
CA SER A 125 -2.27 20.00 -8.65
C SER A 125 -1.61 20.82 -7.54
N ASP A 126 -1.85 22.12 -7.55
CA ASP A 126 -1.47 23.01 -6.45
C ASP A 126 -2.43 22.94 -5.26
N GLY A 127 -3.51 22.17 -5.39
CA GLY A 127 -4.60 22.12 -4.43
C GLY A 127 -5.53 23.33 -4.56
N VAL A 128 -6.43 23.45 -3.60
CA VAL A 128 -7.30 24.63 -3.40
C VAL A 128 -7.17 25.02 -1.94
N PRO A 129 -6.82 26.27 -1.61
CA PRO A 129 -6.73 26.72 -0.23
C PRO A 129 -8.04 26.47 0.52
N LYS A 130 -7.94 25.91 1.73
CA LYS A 130 -9.12 25.58 2.56
C LYS A 130 -10.05 26.80 2.74
N GLY A 131 -11.26 26.70 2.19
CA GLY A 131 -12.28 27.75 2.24
C GLY A 131 -12.37 28.63 1.00
N SER A 132 -11.55 28.39 -0.03
CA SER A 132 -11.72 28.97 -1.36
C SER A 132 -12.81 28.25 -2.15
N GLU A 133 -13.49 28.99 -3.02
CA GLU A 133 -14.46 28.48 -4.02
C GLU A 133 -13.79 28.09 -5.35
N GLU A 134 -12.46 28.24 -5.45
CA GLU A 134 -11.71 27.85 -6.65
C GLU A 134 -11.81 26.34 -6.94
N ILE A 135 -11.88 26.00 -8.23
CA ILE A 135 -11.88 24.61 -8.69
C ILE A 135 -10.43 24.11 -8.77
N GLU A 136 -10.17 22.90 -8.24
CA GLU A 136 -8.84 22.26 -8.26
C GLU A 136 -8.33 22.13 -9.70
N LYS A 137 -7.32 22.95 -10.06
CA LYS A 137 -6.64 22.84 -11.36
C LYS A 137 -5.68 21.67 -11.32
N THR A 138 -5.89 20.69 -12.19
CA THR A 138 -4.99 19.54 -12.37
C THR A 138 -4.28 19.63 -13.72
N TYR A 139 -2.97 19.38 -13.70
CA TYR A 139 -2.12 19.35 -14.88
C TYR A 139 -1.60 17.92 -15.03
N LYS A 140 -1.78 17.33 -16.22
CA LYS A 140 -1.43 15.93 -16.48
C LYS A 140 -0.36 15.82 -17.55
N ASN A 141 0.41 14.73 -17.53
CA ASN A 141 1.42 14.36 -18.52
C ASN A 141 2.49 15.43 -18.77
N GLN A 142 2.85 16.22 -17.75
CA GLN A 142 3.92 17.21 -17.87
C GLN A 142 5.25 16.49 -17.98
N ALA A 143 6.03 16.76 -19.03
CA ALA A 143 7.27 16.04 -19.28
C ALA A 143 8.33 16.37 -18.22
N VAL A 144 9.01 15.33 -17.73
CA VAL A 144 10.15 15.45 -16.81
C VAL A 144 11.32 14.70 -17.41
N LYS A 145 12.42 15.41 -17.64
CA LYS A 145 13.68 14.77 -18.09
C LYS A 145 14.37 14.18 -16.88
N VAL A 146 14.95 12.99 -17.03
CA VAL A 146 15.66 12.30 -15.95
C VAL A 146 17.10 12.08 -16.41
N SER A 147 18.08 12.41 -15.56
CA SER A 147 19.50 12.17 -15.83
C SER A 147 19.80 10.67 -15.97
N ALA A 148 20.93 10.34 -16.59
CA ALA A 148 21.34 8.94 -16.81
C ALA A 148 21.54 8.14 -15.51
N ASP A 149 21.89 8.82 -14.41
CA ASP A 149 22.02 8.24 -13.06
C ASP A 149 20.73 8.25 -12.24
N GLY A 150 19.64 8.82 -12.76
CA GLY A 150 18.35 8.94 -12.07
C GLY A 150 18.30 9.96 -10.92
N LYS A 151 19.39 10.70 -10.66
CA LYS A 151 19.50 11.60 -9.50
C LYS A 151 19.02 13.03 -9.76
N GLN A 152 18.99 13.48 -11.01
CA GLN A 152 18.52 14.81 -11.37
C GLN A 152 17.28 14.73 -12.26
N LEU A 153 16.29 15.55 -11.93
CA LEU A 153 15.04 15.68 -12.67
C LEU A 153 14.88 17.12 -13.14
N THR A 154 14.66 17.32 -14.45
CA THR A 154 14.39 18.65 -15.02
C THR A 154 12.92 18.78 -15.34
N PHE A 155 12.28 19.77 -14.73
CA PHE A 155 10.85 20.07 -14.86
C PHE A 155 10.64 21.35 -15.65
N ASP A 156 9.67 21.34 -16.57
CA ASP A 156 9.15 22.54 -17.22
C ASP A 156 7.86 22.98 -16.53
N PHE A 157 7.87 24.14 -15.86
CA PHE A 157 6.69 24.75 -15.21
C PHE A 157 6.11 25.92 -16.02
N SER A 158 6.55 26.15 -17.25
CA SER A 158 6.11 27.29 -18.06
C SER A 158 4.62 27.26 -18.44
N PHE A 159 3.98 26.10 -18.39
CA PHE A 159 2.52 25.94 -18.48
C PHE A 159 1.74 26.64 -17.33
N LYS A 160 2.44 27.06 -16.27
CA LYS A 160 1.95 27.91 -15.16
C LYS A 160 2.65 29.29 -15.10
N GLY A 161 3.45 29.63 -16.12
CA GLY A 161 4.32 30.82 -16.09
C GLY A 161 5.62 30.65 -15.27
N GLY A 162 5.94 29.42 -14.83
CA GLY A 162 7.17 29.12 -14.11
C GLY A 162 8.39 28.86 -15.01
N PRO A 163 9.55 28.53 -14.42
CA PRO A 163 10.78 28.24 -15.15
C PRO A 163 10.66 26.97 -16.01
N LYS A 164 11.30 26.97 -17.19
CA LYS A 164 11.30 25.83 -18.13
C LYS A 164 12.25 24.68 -17.78
N ASN A 165 13.25 24.96 -16.95
CA ASN A 165 14.33 24.02 -16.62
C ASN A 165 14.58 24.03 -15.11
N ALA A 166 13.53 23.88 -14.29
CA ALA A 166 13.74 23.73 -12.85
C ALA A 166 14.43 22.38 -12.59
N ILE A 167 15.60 22.41 -11.97
CA ILE A 167 16.36 21.21 -11.62
C ILE A 167 16.00 20.82 -10.18
N GLY A 168 15.55 19.57 -10.02
CA GLY A 168 15.36 18.93 -8.73
C GLY A 168 16.34 17.78 -8.55
N THR A 169 17.09 17.78 -7.44
CA THR A 169 18.03 16.72 -7.07
C THR A 169 17.37 15.74 -6.11
N LEU A 170 17.30 14.48 -6.49
CA LEU A 170 16.83 13.38 -5.66
C LEU A 170 17.86 13.07 -4.56
N ALA A 171 17.41 13.01 -3.31
CA ALA A 171 18.24 12.58 -2.18
C ALA A 171 18.69 11.11 -2.32
N GLU A 172 19.80 10.74 -1.66
CA GLU A 172 20.36 9.38 -1.76
C GLU A 172 19.44 8.29 -1.21
N ASP A 173 18.55 8.63 -0.27
CA ASP A 173 17.51 7.75 0.25
C ASP A 173 16.25 7.64 -0.65
N GLY A 174 16.21 8.43 -1.73
CA GLY A 174 15.06 8.55 -2.64
C GLY A 174 13.82 9.20 -2.02
N ARG A 175 13.91 9.83 -0.84
CA ARG A 175 12.76 10.33 -0.09
C ARG A 175 12.42 11.81 -0.33
N SER A 176 13.31 12.58 -0.94
CA SER A 176 13.04 13.98 -1.29
C SER A 176 13.66 14.40 -2.60
N ILE A 177 13.09 15.45 -3.19
CA ILE A 177 13.66 16.18 -4.33
C ILE A 177 13.88 17.64 -3.88
N THR A 178 15.12 18.10 -3.91
CA THR A 178 15.52 19.46 -3.51
C THR A 178 15.76 20.32 -4.75
N PHE A 179 15.21 21.53 -4.76
CA PHE A 179 15.34 22.51 -5.84
C PHE A 179 16.30 23.64 -5.45
N GLU A 180 16.85 24.33 -6.45
CA GLU A 180 17.78 25.46 -6.27
C GLU A 180 17.16 26.64 -5.49
N ASP A 181 15.83 26.78 -5.51
CA ASP A 181 15.08 27.80 -4.78
C ASP A 181 14.83 27.46 -3.29
N GLY A 182 15.47 26.39 -2.79
CA GLY A 182 15.31 25.86 -1.44
C GLY A 182 14.01 25.10 -1.20
N ASN A 183 13.15 24.89 -2.20
CA ASN A 183 11.98 24.04 -2.04
C ASN A 183 12.40 22.57 -1.93
N VAL A 184 11.74 21.81 -1.05
CA VAL A 184 12.03 20.39 -0.83
C VAL A 184 10.73 19.60 -0.91
N TRP A 185 10.57 18.84 -1.99
CA TRP A 185 9.44 17.95 -2.18
C TRP A 185 9.66 16.65 -1.42
N ILE A 186 8.67 16.22 -0.62
CA ILE A 186 8.79 15.07 0.29
C ILE A 186 7.98 13.88 -0.26
N LYS A 187 8.66 12.79 -0.63
CA LYS A 187 8.05 11.54 -1.12
C LYS A 187 7.25 10.86 0.00
N ASN A 188 6.04 10.41 -0.31
CA ASN A 188 5.18 9.63 0.57
C ASN A 188 4.99 10.26 1.98
N LYS A 189 4.66 11.56 2.04
CA LYS A 189 4.46 12.27 3.33
C LYS A 189 3.36 11.64 4.19
N ASN A 190 2.32 11.07 3.58
CA ASN A 190 1.21 10.45 4.32
C ASN A 190 1.39 8.94 4.60
N GLN A 191 2.57 8.35 4.36
CA GLN A 191 2.87 6.90 4.48
C GLN A 191 2.15 5.98 3.48
N TYR A 192 0.93 6.31 3.06
CA TYR A 192 0.11 5.58 2.09
C TYR A 192 0.26 6.07 0.63
N ASP A 193 0.91 7.21 0.42
CA ASP A 193 0.98 7.87 -0.89
C ASP A 193 2.10 7.25 -1.73
N GLY A 194 1.82 6.89 -2.98
CA GLY A 194 2.85 6.27 -3.80
C GLY A 194 2.44 5.92 -5.22
N VAL A 195 3.46 5.61 -6.01
CA VAL A 195 3.33 4.89 -7.28
C VAL A 195 3.77 3.45 -7.00
N TYR A 196 3.03 2.46 -7.50
CA TYR A 196 3.30 1.04 -7.25
C TYR A 196 3.27 0.26 -8.57
N SER A 197 4.12 -0.77 -8.67
CA SER A 197 4.07 -1.78 -9.72
C SER A 197 3.06 -2.88 -9.37
N ASP A 198 2.37 -3.40 -10.37
CA ASP A 198 1.46 -4.54 -10.26
C ASP A 198 1.98 -5.70 -11.12
N PRO A 199 2.35 -6.86 -10.55
CA PRO A 199 2.84 -8.02 -11.30
C PRO A 199 1.85 -8.55 -12.35
N GLN A 200 0.54 -8.40 -12.12
CA GLN A 200 -0.49 -8.79 -13.10
C GLN A 200 -0.56 -7.82 -14.30
N HIS A 201 -0.03 -6.60 -14.14
CA HIS A 201 -0.03 -5.54 -15.16
C HIS A 201 1.36 -4.89 -15.28
N PRO A 202 2.38 -5.63 -15.74
CA PRO A 202 3.80 -5.24 -15.63
C PRO A 202 4.23 -4.09 -16.55
N ALA A 203 3.33 -3.57 -17.40
CA ALA A 203 3.51 -2.33 -18.17
C ALA A 203 2.79 -1.12 -17.54
N GLY A 204 1.84 -1.40 -16.64
CA GLY A 204 1.02 -0.42 -15.95
C GLY A 204 1.62 0.12 -14.66
N TYR A 205 0.82 0.94 -13.98
CA TYR A 205 1.13 1.51 -12.68
C TYR A 205 -0.13 1.63 -11.82
N ARG A 206 0.08 1.81 -10.52
CA ARG A 206 -0.96 2.18 -9.55
C ARG A 206 -0.53 3.48 -8.88
N VAL A 207 -1.42 4.45 -8.73
CA VAL A 207 -1.14 5.64 -7.90
C VAL A 207 -2.11 5.65 -6.75
N LEU A 208 -1.62 5.58 -5.51
CA LEU A 208 -2.43 5.77 -4.31
C LEU A 208 -2.16 7.18 -3.79
N ARG A 209 -3.24 7.93 -3.54
CA ARG A 209 -3.17 9.29 -2.99
C ARG A 209 -4.21 9.46 -1.90
N LYS A 210 -3.78 9.75 -0.68
CA LYS A 210 -4.66 10.16 0.42
C LYS A 210 -5.33 11.49 0.07
N LYS A 211 -6.63 11.55 0.32
CA LYS A 211 -7.47 12.75 0.24
C LYS A 211 -7.84 13.17 1.68
N LYS A 212 -9.04 13.71 1.90
CA LYS A 212 -9.48 14.13 3.22
C LYS A 212 -9.70 12.93 4.17
N GLY A 213 -9.07 12.97 5.34
CA GLY A 213 -9.26 11.98 6.41
C GLY A 213 -8.67 10.60 6.09
N SER A 214 -9.53 9.58 6.04
CA SER A 214 -9.18 8.20 5.68
C SER A 214 -9.33 7.86 4.20
N ILE A 215 -9.96 8.76 3.43
CA ILE A 215 -10.28 8.52 2.02
C ILE A 215 -9.01 8.57 1.18
N MET A 216 -8.92 7.65 0.22
CA MET A 216 -7.88 7.59 -0.80
C MET A 216 -8.50 7.59 -2.19
N GLU A 217 -7.80 8.18 -3.13
CA GLU A 217 -8.04 8.03 -4.57
C GLU A 217 -6.96 7.11 -5.13
N VAL A 218 -7.39 6.14 -5.92
CA VAL A 218 -6.51 5.11 -6.48
C VAL A 218 -6.65 5.11 -7.99
N GLU A 219 -5.58 5.48 -8.69
CA GLU A 219 -5.49 5.40 -10.15
C GLU A 219 -4.92 4.02 -10.54
N LEU A 220 -5.66 3.30 -11.38
CA LEU A 220 -5.28 2.00 -11.94
C LEU A 220 -5.05 2.18 -13.45
N ASN A 221 -3.79 2.12 -13.90
CA ASN A 221 -3.49 2.11 -15.33
C ASN A 221 -2.79 0.79 -15.68
N ASN A 222 -3.33 0.03 -16.64
CA ASN A 222 -2.83 -1.32 -16.95
C ASN A 222 -1.82 -1.39 -18.10
N VAL A 223 -1.63 -0.28 -18.82
CA VAL A 223 -0.92 -0.23 -20.11
C VAL A 223 0.26 0.75 -20.10
N GLY A 224 0.30 1.67 -19.14
CA GLY A 224 1.43 2.56 -18.86
C GLY A 224 1.17 4.02 -19.18
N VAL A 225 2.24 4.82 -19.02
CA VAL A 225 2.23 6.29 -19.13
C VAL A 225 1.72 6.82 -20.49
N GLY A 226 1.83 6.04 -21.56
CA GLY A 226 1.38 6.44 -22.90
C GLY A 226 -0.14 6.51 -23.09
N SER A 227 -0.93 5.84 -22.24
CA SER A 227 -2.39 5.75 -22.42
C SER A 227 -3.16 6.15 -21.14
N PRO A 228 -3.17 7.45 -20.79
CA PRO A 228 -3.87 7.96 -19.60
C PRO A 228 -5.40 7.89 -19.71
N LYS A 229 -5.95 7.61 -20.90
CA LYS A 229 -7.38 7.35 -21.10
C LYS A 229 -7.83 6.01 -20.53
N ASP A 230 -6.88 5.08 -20.36
CA ASP A 230 -7.12 3.73 -19.83
C ASP A 230 -6.90 3.67 -18.30
N SER A 231 -6.72 4.83 -17.66
CA SER A 231 -6.68 4.97 -16.20
C SER A 231 -8.09 4.89 -15.60
N ILE A 232 -8.34 3.89 -14.76
CA ILE A 232 -9.55 3.76 -13.96
C ILE A 232 -9.29 4.35 -12.58
N PHE A 233 -10.18 5.22 -12.10
CA PHE A 233 -10.11 5.79 -10.76
C PHE A 233 -11.08 5.07 -9.84
N ILE A 234 -10.56 4.44 -8.77
CA ILE A 234 -11.36 3.83 -7.72
C ILE A 234 -11.18 4.54 -6.39
N LYS A 235 -12.16 4.39 -5.49
CA LYS A 235 -12.07 4.88 -4.12
C LYS A 235 -11.32 3.85 -3.28
N GLY A 236 -10.48 4.33 -2.37
CA GLY A 236 -9.90 3.53 -1.32
C GLY A 236 -10.10 4.17 0.06
N LYS A 237 -9.81 3.42 1.11
CA LYS A 237 -9.85 3.91 2.49
C LYS A 237 -8.80 3.19 3.33
N HIS A 238 -7.91 3.92 3.99
CA HIS A 238 -7.06 3.33 5.03
C HIS A 238 -7.86 3.17 6.32
N GLN A 239 -7.67 2.04 7.02
CA GLN A 239 -8.35 1.72 8.26
C GLN A 239 -7.35 1.78 9.42
N SER A 240 -7.67 2.57 10.45
CA SER A 240 -6.86 2.74 11.67
C SER A 240 -7.01 1.53 12.61
N LEU A 241 -6.67 0.33 12.13
CA LEU A 241 -6.52 -0.85 12.98
C LEU A 241 -5.07 -0.89 13.48
N PHE A 242 -4.90 -1.05 14.79
CA PHE A 242 -3.66 -0.86 15.57
C PHE A 242 -2.56 -1.91 15.31
N SER A 243 -2.60 -2.61 14.17
CA SER A 243 -1.90 -3.87 13.91
C SER A 243 -0.56 -3.67 13.22
N ILE A 244 0.38 -2.99 13.87
CA ILE A 244 1.80 -3.00 13.48
C ILE A 244 2.20 -4.48 13.25
N PRO A 245 2.68 -4.90 12.06
CA PRO A 245 3.42 -4.10 11.07
C PRO A 245 2.66 -3.68 9.80
N THR A 246 1.33 -3.88 9.73
CA THR A 246 0.53 -3.58 8.53
C THR A 246 -0.64 -2.62 8.78
N VAL A 247 -1.06 -1.92 7.73
CA VAL A 247 -2.31 -1.14 7.73
C VAL A 247 -3.26 -1.75 6.71
N ALA A 248 -4.51 -1.96 7.11
CA ALA A 248 -5.56 -2.40 6.20
C ALA A 248 -5.99 -1.22 5.30
N ILE A 249 -6.00 -1.45 3.99
CA ILE A 249 -6.54 -0.52 3.00
C ILE A 249 -7.65 -1.25 2.26
N SER A 250 -8.84 -0.66 2.24
CA SER A 250 -9.93 -1.16 1.41
C SER A 250 -9.98 -0.43 0.07
N PHE A 251 -10.37 -1.15 -0.98
CA PHE A 251 -10.41 -0.71 -2.38
C PHE A 251 -11.78 -1.06 -2.97
N GLN A 252 -12.46 -0.09 -3.57
CA GLN A 252 -13.79 -0.27 -4.18
C GLN A 252 -13.65 -0.54 -5.68
N PHE A 253 -13.38 -1.79 -6.05
CA PHE A 253 -13.25 -2.18 -7.46
C PHE A 253 -14.62 -2.29 -8.13
N PRO A 254 -14.77 -1.95 -9.43
CA PRO A 254 -16.00 -2.24 -10.16
C PRO A 254 -16.24 -3.75 -10.27
N VAL A 255 -17.46 -4.21 -9.99
CA VAL A 255 -17.81 -5.63 -10.07
C VAL A 255 -17.72 -6.11 -11.52
N LYS A 256 -16.89 -7.13 -11.77
CA LYS A 256 -16.83 -7.80 -13.08
C LYS A 256 -18.16 -8.52 -13.33
N ASN A 257 -18.80 -8.22 -14.45
CA ASN A 257 -20.11 -8.75 -14.84
C ASN A 257 -21.27 -8.36 -13.89
N ALA A 258 -21.26 -7.12 -13.37
CA ALA A 258 -22.47 -6.53 -12.80
C ALA A 258 -23.65 -6.71 -13.77
N LEU A 259 -24.81 -7.10 -13.23
CA LEU A 259 -26.04 -7.20 -14.03
C LEU A 259 -26.41 -5.80 -14.59
N PRO A 260 -27.15 -5.71 -15.70
CA PRO A 260 -27.48 -4.43 -16.33
C PRO A 260 -28.36 -3.49 -15.48
N ASP A 261 -28.84 -3.94 -14.32
CA ASP A 261 -29.53 -3.16 -13.28
C ASP A 261 -28.59 -2.67 -12.15
N THR A 262 -27.37 -3.20 -12.07
CA THR A 262 -26.36 -2.94 -11.03
C THR A 262 -25.16 -2.14 -11.56
N PHE A 263 -25.40 -1.27 -12.54
CA PHE A 263 -24.46 -0.22 -12.96
C PHE A 263 -24.00 0.60 -11.74
N GLY A 264 -22.70 0.61 -11.48
CA GLY A 264 -22.10 1.29 -10.33
C GLY A 264 -21.93 0.44 -9.08
N SER A 265 -22.28 -0.85 -9.11
CA SER A 265 -21.90 -1.79 -8.04
C SER A 265 -20.36 -1.91 -7.93
N THR A 266 -19.87 -1.90 -6.69
CA THR A 266 -18.45 -2.06 -6.38
C THR A 266 -18.24 -3.14 -5.33
N GLU A 267 -17.15 -3.88 -5.45
CA GLU A 267 -16.67 -4.86 -4.49
C GLU A 267 -15.59 -4.21 -3.60
N GLU A 268 -15.72 -4.33 -2.28
CA GLU A 268 -14.72 -3.84 -1.34
C GLU A 268 -13.69 -4.93 -1.04
N ILE A 269 -12.49 -4.79 -1.59
CA ILE A 269 -11.36 -5.70 -1.31
C ILE A 269 -10.45 -5.04 -0.27
N ILE A 270 -10.18 -5.76 0.83
CA ILE A 270 -9.27 -5.31 1.90
C ILE A 270 -7.90 -5.94 1.69
N ALA A 271 -6.87 -5.12 1.53
CA ALA A 271 -5.47 -5.52 1.39
C ALA A 271 -4.62 -5.01 2.56
N SER A 272 -3.44 -5.61 2.76
CA SER A 272 -2.49 -5.21 3.81
C SER A 272 -1.31 -4.43 3.21
N LEU A 273 -1.18 -3.15 3.57
CA LEU A 273 0.02 -2.35 3.29
C LEU A 273 1.07 -2.55 4.40
N TYR A 274 2.31 -2.82 4.03
CA TYR A 274 3.43 -3.01 4.94
C TYR A 274 4.18 -1.68 5.15
N LEU A 275 4.26 -1.21 6.40
CA LEU A 275 4.82 0.10 6.76
C LEU A 275 6.11 0.05 7.60
N ILE A 276 6.72 -1.12 7.75
CA ILE A 276 7.99 -1.30 8.48
C ILE A 276 9.09 -1.78 7.54
N ASP A 277 10.25 -1.11 7.60
CA ASP A 277 11.49 -1.53 6.95
C ASP A 277 12.06 -2.79 7.62
N GLY A 278 12.62 -3.70 6.82
CA GLY A 278 13.18 -4.96 7.32
C GLY A 278 12.15 -5.99 7.81
N ASN A 279 10.85 -5.80 7.53
CA ASN A 279 9.84 -6.80 7.78
C ASN A 279 10.10 -8.07 6.95
N SER A 280 10.08 -9.25 7.58
CA SER A 280 10.36 -10.53 6.94
C SER A 280 9.23 -11.08 6.05
N LEU A 281 8.03 -10.50 6.09
CA LEU A 281 6.87 -10.93 5.29
C LEU A 281 6.78 -10.26 3.91
N ALA A 282 7.14 -8.97 3.87
CA ALA A 282 7.19 -8.16 2.66
C ALA A 282 7.99 -6.87 2.92
N PRO A 283 8.62 -6.28 1.88
CA PRO A 283 9.23 -4.95 1.97
C PRO A 283 8.24 -3.84 2.39
N TYR A 284 8.78 -2.72 2.87
CA TYR A 284 7.98 -1.51 3.03
C TYR A 284 7.33 -1.12 1.69
N GLY A 285 6.08 -0.67 1.73
CA GLY A 285 5.37 -0.21 0.55
C GLY A 285 4.86 -1.34 -0.33
N THR A 286 4.95 -2.60 0.11
CA THR A 286 4.17 -3.68 -0.49
C THR A 286 2.72 -3.64 0.01
N ILE A 287 1.76 -3.81 -0.88
CA ILE A 287 0.34 -4.03 -0.59
C ILE A 287 0.03 -5.47 -1.01
N THR A 288 -0.40 -6.32 -0.08
CA THR A 288 -0.76 -7.72 -0.36
C THR A 288 -2.27 -7.90 -0.29
N PHE A 289 -2.85 -8.40 -1.38
CA PHE A 289 -4.27 -8.67 -1.55
C PHE A 289 -4.65 -10.09 -1.09
N PRO A 290 -5.94 -10.37 -0.82
CA PRO A 290 -6.39 -11.70 -0.39
C PRO A 290 -6.15 -12.83 -1.42
N ASP A 291 -6.09 -12.50 -2.71
CA ASP A 291 -5.75 -13.42 -3.81
C ASP A 291 -4.24 -13.72 -3.91
N GLY A 292 -3.42 -13.08 -3.07
CA GLY A 292 -1.96 -13.18 -3.10
C GLY A 292 -1.27 -12.21 -4.06
N ASN A 293 -1.99 -11.38 -4.82
CA ASN A 293 -1.34 -10.34 -5.63
C ASN A 293 -0.62 -9.34 -4.71
N ARG A 294 0.50 -8.78 -5.19
CA ARG A 294 1.37 -7.89 -4.43
C ARG A 294 1.74 -6.66 -5.25
N TRP A 295 1.16 -5.51 -4.92
CA TRP A 295 1.65 -4.24 -5.47
C TRP A 295 2.86 -3.78 -4.68
N THR A 296 3.93 -3.32 -5.33
CA THR A 296 5.16 -2.88 -4.65
C THR A 296 5.49 -1.44 -5.01
N GLN A 297 5.69 -0.60 -3.99
CA GLN A 297 6.03 0.82 -4.16
C GLN A 297 7.32 1.00 -4.98
N LEU A 298 7.26 1.98 -5.89
CA LEU A 298 8.35 2.44 -6.77
C LEU A 298 8.98 3.74 -6.25
#